data_AF-A0A3D1TTH6-F1
#
_entry.id   AF-A0A3D1TTH6-F1
#
_cell.length_a   1.000
_cell.length_b   1.000
_cell.length_c   1.000
_cell.angle_alpha   90.00
_cell.angle_beta   90.00
_cell.angle_gamma   90.00
#
_symmetry.space_group_name_H-M   'P 1'
#
loop_
_entity.id
_entity.type
_entity.pdbx_description
1 polymer ?
#
loop_
_entity_poly.entity_id
_entity_poly.type
_entity_poly.pdbx_seq_one_letter_code
_entity_poly.pdbx_strand_id
1 'polypeptide(L)'
;MPDLHVLVPGIVGGFVGAIGWLFVGLYIQRRQYMRQAKNAARAVYFEIDMNRVVVQAAREYGSGTSLSRASFDRLLPELATSLRPEELQTIVTAYLAHVGYDQANTDSRLPPELRRQAMTGILDSQEKAQQLLRRRVFSQQQAHLLDQQLRTSDEPGEKDGGGSRRAATSKVR
;
A
#
# COMPACT_ATOMS: atom_id res chain seq x y z
N MET A 1 -6.51 -23.25 -61.60
CA MET A 1 -5.90 -22.14 -60.84
C MET A 1 -6.95 -21.72 -59.82
N PRO A 2 -6.65 -21.66 -58.52
CA PRO A 2 -7.66 -21.28 -57.53
C PRO A 2 -8.20 -19.88 -57.86
N ASP A 3 -9.53 -19.75 -57.87
CA ASP A 3 -10.20 -18.51 -58.23
C ASP A 3 -9.78 -17.38 -57.28
N LEU A 4 -9.16 -16.33 -57.84
CA LEU A 4 -8.76 -15.13 -57.11
C LEU A 4 -9.92 -14.54 -56.29
N HIS A 5 -11.16 -14.74 -56.75
CA HIS A 5 -12.38 -14.33 -56.07
C HIS A 5 -12.62 -14.99 -54.71
N VAL A 6 -12.03 -16.16 -54.44
CA VAL A 6 -12.13 -16.86 -53.14
C VAL A 6 -10.89 -16.60 -52.28
N LEU A 7 -9.72 -16.44 -52.91
CA LEU A 7 -8.45 -16.24 -52.22
C LEU A 7 -8.37 -14.88 -51.49
N VAL A 8 -8.81 -13.80 -52.14
CA VAL A 8 -8.80 -12.45 -51.56
C VAL A 8 -9.67 -12.33 -50.30
N PRO A 9 -10.95 -12.74 -50.29
CA PRO A 9 -11.76 -12.68 -49.07
C PRO A 9 -11.27 -13.65 -47.98
N GLY A 10 -10.65 -14.77 -48.34
CA GLY A 10 -10.02 -15.67 -47.37
C GLY A 10 -8.83 -15.04 -46.63
N ILE A 11 -7.94 -14.35 -47.34
CA ILE A 11 -6.80 -13.63 -46.75
C ILE A 11 -7.28 -12.47 -45.88
N VAL A 12 -8.25 -11.69 -46.38
CA VAL A 12 -8.83 -10.57 -45.63
C VAL A 12 -9.52 -11.07 -44.36
N GLY A 13 -10.30 -12.15 -44.45
CA GLY A 13 -10.93 -12.78 -43.28
C GLY A 13 -9.92 -13.29 -42.26
N GLY A 14 -8.83 -13.93 -42.72
CA GLY A 14 -7.73 -14.36 -41.86
C GLY A 14 -7.02 -13.20 -41.15
N PHE A 15 -6.74 -12.11 -41.86
CA PHE A 15 -6.13 -10.90 -41.29
C PHE A 15 -7.04 -10.22 -40.27
N VAL A 16 -8.32 -10.03 -40.59
CA VAL A 16 -9.30 -9.43 -39.67
C VAL A 16 -9.48 -10.30 -38.43
N GLY A 17 -9.54 -11.63 -38.60
CA GLY A 17 -9.59 -12.58 -37.49
C GLY A 17 -8.36 -12.50 -36.59
N ALA A 18 -7.16 -12.47 -37.18
CA ALA A 18 -5.90 -12.36 -36.43
C ALA A 18 -5.80 -11.03 -35.66
N ILE A 19 -6.15 -9.91 -36.30
CA ILE A 19 -6.18 -8.59 -35.66
C ILE A 19 -7.20 -8.57 -34.52
N GLY A 20 -8.40 -9.12 -34.74
CA GLY A 20 -9.44 -9.22 -33.71
C GLY A 20 -8.95 -9.98 -32.47
N TRP A 21 -8.32 -11.15 -32.66
CA TRP A 21 -7.75 -11.92 -31.57
C TRP A 21 -6.58 -11.23 -30.86
N LEU A 22 -5.74 -10.51 -31.61
CA LEU A 22 -4.67 -9.69 -31.03
C LEU A 22 -5.22 -8.61 -30.10
N PHE A 23 -6.28 -7.92 -30.52
CA PHE A 23 -6.94 -6.91 -29.68
C PHE A 23 -7.56 -7.51 -28.41
N VAL A 24 -8.18 -8.69 -28.52
CA VAL A 24 -8.71 -9.41 -27.34
C VAL A 24 -7.58 -9.78 -26.37
N GLY A 25 -6.47 -10.31 -26.88
CA GLY A 25 -5.29 -10.62 -26.08
C GLY A 25 -4.73 -9.39 -25.35
N LEU A 26 -4.53 -8.30 -26.07
CA LEU A 26 -4.07 -7.02 -25.51
C LEU A 26 -5.04 -6.48 -24.45
N TYR A 27 -6.35 -6.59 -24.69
CA TYR A 27 -7.36 -6.12 -23.74
C TYR A 27 -7.32 -6.90 -22.42
N ILE A 28 -7.27 -8.24 -22.49
CA ILE A 28 -7.20 -9.09 -21.29
C ILE A 28 -5.89 -8.86 -20.53
N GLN A 29 -4.76 -8.81 -21.25
CA GLN A 29 -3.45 -8.56 -20.69
C GLN A 29 -3.39 -7.21 -19.96
N ARG A 30 -3.87 -6.14 -20.60
CA ARG A 30 -3.94 -4.81 -19.98
C ARG A 30 -4.77 -4.82 -18.70
N ARG A 31 -5.89 -5.53 -18.68
CA ARG A 31 -6.76 -5.64 -17.49
C ARG A 31 -6.08 -6.36 -16.34
N GLN A 32 -5.30 -7.40 -16.62
CA GLN A 32 -4.54 -8.13 -15.60
C GLN A 32 -3.43 -7.28 -15.00
N TYR A 33 -2.65 -6.57 -15.83
CA TYR A 33 -1.62 -5.65 -15.34
C TYR A 33 -2.19 -4.54 -14.45
N MET A 34 -3.32 -3.95 -14.82
CA MET A 34 -3.96 -2.93 -13.98
C MET A 34 -4.39 -3.48 -12.61
N ARG A 35 -4.82 -4.75 -12.54
CA ARG A 35 -5.17 -5.40 -11.26
C ARG A 35 -3.93 -5.68 -10.42
N GLN A 36 -2.86 -6.18 -11.05
CA GLN A 36 -1.59 -6.44 -10.38
C GLN A 36 -1.00 -5.14 -9.82
N ALA A 37 -0.94 -4.08 -10.61
CA ALA A 37 -0.47 -2.76 -10.18
C ALA A 37 -1.28 -2.20 -9.00
N LYS A 38 -2.61 -2.36 -9.01
CA LYS A 38 -3.44 -1.96 -7.87
C LYS A 38 -3.12 -2.78 -6.61
N ASN A 39 -2.97 -4.09 -6.73
CA ASN A 39 -2.64 -4.92 -5.57
C ASN A 39 -1.24 -4.64 -5.03
N ALA A 40 -0.27 -4.39 -5.92
CA ALA A 40 1.06 -3.94 -5.57
C ALA A 40 1.02 -2.63 -4.77
N ALA A 41 0.26 -1.66 -5.26
CA ALA A 41 0.09 -0.37 -4.60
C ALA A 41 -0.65 -0.47 -3.25
N ARG A 42 -1.54 -1.46 -3.05
CA ARG A 42 -2.13 -1.75 -1.72
C ARG A 42 -1.09 -2.30 -0.75
N ALA A 43 -0.25 -3.24 -1.20
CA ALA A 43 0.79 -3.81 -0.36
C ALA A 43 1.76 -2.72 0.12
N VAL A 44 2.17 -1.82 -0.78
CA VAL A 44 3.02 -0.67 -0.45
C VAL A 44 2.29 0.32 0.46
N TYR A 45 1.00 0.57 0.26
CA TYR A 45 0.20 1.40 1.16
C TYR A 45 0.22 0.87 2.61
N PHE A 46 -0.01 -0.43 2.80
CA PHE A 46 -0.01 -1.04 4.14
C PHE A 46 1.39 -1.10 4.75
N GLU A 47 2.43 -1.30 3.95
CA GLU A 47 3.81 -1.24 4.46
C GLU A 47 4.16 0.17 4.96
N ILE A 48 3.79 1.21 4.22
CA ILE A 48 3.97 2.61 4.68
C ILE A 48 3.17 2.86 5.96
N ASP A 49 1.97 2.30 6.08
CA ASP A 49 1.13 2.42 7.28
C ASP A 49 1.77 1.79 8.52
N MET A 50 2.25 0.56 8.40
CA MET A 50 2.97 -0.10 9.49
C MET A 50 4.24 0.66 9.88
N ASN A 51 5.00 1.12 8.88
CA ASN A 51 6.20 1.92 9.13
C ASN A 51 5.86 3.24 9.83
N ARG A 52 4.76 3.91 9.47
CA ARG A 52 4.30 5.15 10.11
C ARG A 52 4.01 4.95 11.59
N VAL A 53 3.35 3.85 11.96
CA VAL A 53 3.11 3.48 13.37
C VAL A 53 4.43 3.28 14.12
N VAL A 54 5.41 2.61 13.50
CA VAL A 54 6.74 2.41 14.11
C VAL A 54 7.48 3.73 14.30
N VAL A 55 7.44 4.64 13.32
CA VAL A 55 8.05 5.97 13.43
C VAL A 55 7.38 6.80 14.51
N GLN A 56 6.05 6.73 14.60
CA GLN A 56 5.28 7.43 15.64
C GLN A 56 5.65 6.92 17.04
N ALA A 57 5.69 5.60 17.23
CA ALA A 57 6.11 5.00 18.49
C ALA A 57 7.55 5.38 18.87
N ALA A 58 8.47 5.41 17.90
CA ALA A 58 9.84 5.84 18.11
C ALA A 58 9.93 7.33 18.53
N ARG A 59 9.10 8.19 17.93
CA ARG A 59 9.04 9.62 18.27
C ARG A 59 8.51 9.86 19.68
N GLU A 60 7.48 9.12 20.09
CA GLU A 60 6.77 9.33 21.36
C GLU A 60 7.45 8.64 22.54
N TYR A 61 7.95 7.41 22.33
CA TYR A 61 8.47 6.55 23.39
C TYR A 61 9.97 6.28 23.31
N GLY A 62 10.65 6.71 22.22
CA GLY A 62 12.08 6.47 22.03
C GLY A 62 12.45 5.01 21.79
N SER A 63 11.47 4.14 21.54
CA SER A 63 11.65 2.71 21.22
C SER A 63 11.20 2.47 19.78
N GLY A 64 12.18 2.34 18.88
CA GLY A 64 11.94 2.15 17.45
C GLY A 64 12.55 0.84 16.94
N THR A 65 11.78 0.11 16.14
CA THR A 65 12.26 -1.05 15.38
C THR A 65 12.65 -0.64 13.97
N SER A 66 13.41 -1.49 13.27
CA SER A 66 13.76 -1.22 11.86
C SER A 66 12.52 -1.17 10.95
N LEU A 67 12.55 -0.28 9.95
CA LEU A 67 11.47 -0.10 8.99
C LEU A 67 11.58 -1.09 7.83
N SER A 68 10.45 -1.63 7.36
CA SER A 68 10.44 -2.56 6.22
C SER A 68 10.50 -1.82 4.89
N ARG A 69 11.30 -2.34 3.95
CA ARG A 69 11.34 -1.91 2.53
C ARG A 69 10.96 -3.01 1.55
N ALA A 70 10.63 -4.20 2.05
CA ALA A 70 10.54 -5.43 1.25
C ALA A 70 9.47 -5.36 0.17
N SER A 71 8.30 -4.79 0.49
CA SER A 71 7.20 -4.68 -0.47
C SER A 71 7.54 -3.67 -1.55
N PHE A 72 8.10 -2.52 -1.17
CA PHE A 72 8.50 -1.48 -2.12
C PHE A 72 9.56 -1.97 -3.10
N ASP A 73 10.66 -2.55 -2.62
CA ASP A 73 11.75 -2.99 -3.50
C ASP A 73 11.27 -4.08 -4.48
N ARG A 74 10.39 -4.98 -4.01
CA ARG A 74 9.81 -6.03 -4.86
C ARG A 74 8.83 -5.50 -5.89
N LEU A 75 8.00 -4.52 -5.52
CA LEU A 75 6.84 -4.07 -6.29
C LEU A 75 7.06 -2.74 -7.03
N LEU A 76 8.29 -2.21 -6.97
CA LEU A 76 8.69 -0.99 -7.65
C LEU A 76 8.43 -1.02 -9.16
N PRO A 77 8.71 -2.13 -9.89
CA PRO A 77 8.41 -2.20 -11.32
C PRO A 77 6.92 -2.01 -11.62
N GLU A 78 6.03 -2.67 -10.87
CA GLU A 78 4.59 -2.59 -11.04
C GLU A 78 4.05 -1.19 -10.72
N LEU A 79 4.62 -0.53 -9.70
CA LEU A 79 4.33 0.87 -9.39
C LEU A 79 4.77 1.80 -10.53
N ALA A 80 5.98 1.62 -11.05
CA ALA A 80 6.52 2.46 -12.11
C ALA A 80 5.71 2.36 -13.42
N THR A 81 5.09 1.22 -13.70
CA THR A 81 4.21 1.08 -14.88
C THR A 81 2.85 1.76 -14.73
N SER A 82 2.42 2.06 -13.51
CA SER A 82 1.05 2.50 -13.23
C SER A 82 0.94 3.92 -12.67
N LEU A 83 2.02 4.45 -12.11
CA LEU A 83 2.10 5.79 -11.54
C LEU A 83 2.83 6.74 -12.48
N ARG A 84 2.50 8.03 -12.37
CA ARG A 84 3.27 9.08 -13.02
C ARG A 84 4.61 9.28 -12.30
N PRO A 85 5.64 9.82 -12.97
CA PRO A 85 6.96 10.03 -12.35
C PRO A 85 6.90 10.84 -11.05
N GLU A 86 6.06 11.86 -10.98
CA GLU A 86 5.93 12.73 -9.79
C GLU A 86 5.28 11.99 -8.62
N GLU A 87 4.35 11.09 -8.93
CA GLU A 87 3.68 10.25 -7.95
C GLU A 87 4.63 9.18 -7.39
N LEU A 88 5.40 8.57 -8.28
CA LEU A 88 6.43 7.61 -7.90
C LEU A 88 7.51 8.27 -7.03
N GLN A 89 7.95 9.48 -7.39
CA GLN A 89 8.91 10.25 -6.60
C GLN A 89 8.40 10.50 -5.17
N THR A 90 7.11 10.79 -5.00
CA THR A 90 6.51 10.98 -3.67
C THR A 90 6.65 9.72 -2.81
N ILE A 91 6.41 8.53 -3.39
CA ILE A 91 6.55 7.25 -2.69
C ILE A 91 8.03 6.96 -2.40
N VAL A 92 8.91 7.11 -3.40
CA VAL A 92 10.35 6.90 -3.25
C VAL A 92 10.91 7.78 -2.12
N THR A 93 10.46 9.04 -2.03
CA THR A 93 10.90 9.98 -0.99
C THR A 93 10.54 9.47 0.41
N ALA A 94 9.33 8.93 0.60
CA ALA A 94 8.94 8.33 1.87
C ALA A 94 9.83 7.13 2.26
N TYR A 95 10.28 6.33 1.28
CA TYR A 95 11.17 5.19 1.50
C TYR A 95 12.66 5.56 1.62
N LEU A 96 13.09 6.71 1.10
CA LEU A 96 14.42 7.26 1.34
C LEU A 96 14.54 7.82 2.76
N ALA A 97 13.44 8.30 3.33
CA ALA A 97 13.37 8.79 4.70
C ALA A 97 13.75 7.72 5.74
N HIS A 98 13.72 6.42 5.38
CA HIS A 98 14.17 5.32 6.24
C HIS A 98 15.67 5.41 6.60
N VAL A 99 16.50 5.94 5.69
CA VAL A 99 17.93 6.14 5.98
C VAL A 99 18.09 7.19 7.09
N GLY A 100 17.29 8.26 7.04
CA GLY A 100 17.24 9.27 8.09
C GLY A 100 16.66 8.72 9.40
N TYR A 101 15.69 7.80 9.32
CA TYR A 101 15.13 7.11 10.48
C TYR A 101 16.19 6.30 11.23
N ASP A 102 16.92 5.43 10.54
CA ASP A 102 17.91 4.55 11.17
C ASP A 102 19.03 5.37 11.85
N GLN A 103 19.47 6.46 11.21
CA GLN A 103 20.44 7.39 11.79
C GLN A 103 19.89 8.06 13.04
N ALA A 104 18.68 8.62 12.97
CA ALA A 104 18.06 9.32 14.09
C ALA A 104 17.68 8.39 15.26
N ASN A 105 17.40 7.12 14.98
CA ASN A 105 17.09 6.12 16.00
C ASN A 105 18.36 5.58 16.70
N THR A 106 19.47 5.44 15.97
CA THR A 106 20.70 4.84 16.50
C THR A 106 21.64 5.87 17.15
N ASP A 107 21.65 7.11 16.66
CA ASP A 107 22.57 8.13 17.15
C ASP A 107 22.08 8.76 18.47
N SER A 108 22.64 8.25 19.57
CA SER A 108 22.39 8.74 20.93
C SER A 108 22.94 10.15 21.20
N ARG A 109 23.77 10.70 20.31
CA ARG A 109 24.32 12.06 20.44
C ARG A 109 23.37 13.13 19.91
N LEU A 110 22.34 12.76 19.15
CA LEU A 110 21.34 13.70 18.66
C LEU A 110 20.48 14.25 19.81
N PRO A 111 20.37 15.59 19.95
CA PRO A 111 19.42 16.22 20.84
C PRO A 111 18.00 15.69 20.62
N PRO A 112 17.21 15.48 21.70
CA PRO A 112 15.88 14.88 21.59
C PRO A 112 14.93 15.73 20.74
N GLU A 113 15.07 17.05 20.78
CA GLU A 113 14.34 18.02 19.93
C GLU A 113 14.58 17.74 18.44
N LEU A 114 15.85 17.63 18.02
CA LEU A 114 16.22 17.39 16.63
C LEU A 114 15.77 16.00 16.16
N ARG A 115 15.85 15.00 17.04
CA ARG A 115 15.36 13.65 16.76
C ARG A 115 13.85 13.67 16.50
N ARG A 116 13.08 14.33 17.37
CA ARG A 116 11.63 14.48 17.18
C ARG A 116 11.29 15.23 15.90
N GLN A 117 12.03 16.31 15.60
CA GLN A 117 11.84 17.07 14.37
C GLN A 117 12.12 16.23 13.11
N ALA A 118 13.18 15.42 13.12
CA ALA A 118 13.49 14.49 12.03
C ALA A 118 12.37 13.45 11.85
N MET A 119 11.89 12.85 12.96
CA MET A 119 10.79 11.89 12.93
C MET A 119 9.49 12.50 12.40
N THR A 120 9.19 13.76 12.74
CA THR A 120 8.04 14.49 12.18
C THR A 120 8.16 14.66 10.67
N GLY A 121 9.33 15.04 10.14
CA GLY A 121 9.54 15.12 8.70
C GLY A 121 9.37 13.78 7.98
N ILE A 122 9.80 12.68 8.61
CA ILE A 122 9.60 11.32 8.10
C ILE A 122 8.09 11.00 8.05
N LEU A 123 7.35 11.26 9.13
CA LEU A 123 5.90 11.05 9.20
C LEU A 123 5.15 11.85 8.14
N ASP A 124 5.52 13.12 7.92
CA ASP A 124 4.90 13.97 6.89
C ASP A 124 5.11 13.40 5.49
N SER A 125 6.28 12.84 5.21
CA SER A 125 6.58 12.20 3.92
C SER A 125 5.78 10.92 3.72
N GLN A 126 5.64 10.10 4.77
CA GLN A 126 4.85 8.87 4.76
C GLN A 126 3.37 9.17 4.57
N GLU A 127 2.84 10.18 5.27
CA GLU A 127 1.45 10.60 5.14
C GLU A 127 1.12 11.06 3.70
N LYS A 128 2.00 11.87 3.09
CA LYS A 128 1.84 12.28 1.68
C LYS A 128 1.76 11.07 0.74
N ALA A 129 2.65 10.10 0.91
CA ALA A 129 2.65 8.88 0.12
C ALA A 129 1.39 8.03 0.34
N GLN A 130 0.94 7.89 1.59
CA GLN A 130 -0.31 7.20 1.91
C GLN A 130 -1.53 7.87 1.28
N GLN A 131 -1.67 9.19 1.42
CA GLN A 131 -2.79 9.92 0.84
C GLN A 131 -2.84 9.76 -0.69
N LEU A 132 -1.67 9.80 -1.35
CA LEU A 132 -1.56 9.57 -2.78
C LEU A 132 -2.02 8.16 -3.16
N LEU A 133 -1.47 7.14 -2.53
CA LEU A 133 -1.82 5.73 -2.79
C LEU A 133 -3.30 5.48 -2.49
N ARG A 134 -3.81 6.07 -1.42
CA ARG A 134 -5.20 5.91 -1.02
C ARG A 134 -6.18 6.37 -2.11
N ARG A 135 -5.92 7.54 -2.70
CA ARG A 135 -6.72 8.10 -3.80
C ARG A 135 -6.65 7.27 -5.09
N ARG A 136 -5.53 6.59 -5.34
CA ARG A 136 -5.29 5.84 -6.58
C ARG A 136 -5.79 4.40 -6.54
N VAL A 137 -5.73 3.77 -5.38
CA VAL A 137 -5.79 2.31 -5.26
C VAL A 137 -7.12 1.81 -4.71
N PHE A 138 -7.77 2.59 -3.86
CA PHE A 138 -9.06 2.25 -3.29
C PHE A 138 -10.19 2.93 -4.06
N SER A 139 -11.31 2.23 -4.26
CA SER A 139 -12.55 2.89 -4.70
C SER A 139 -13.06 3.81 -3.59
N GLN A 140 -13.93 4.78 -3.93
CA GLN A 140 -14.50 5.68 -2.92
C GLN A 140 -15.18 4.92 -1.76
N GLN A 141 -15.90 3.83 -2.07
CA GLN A 141 -16.48 2.95 -1.05
C GLN A 141 -15.42 2.27 -0.17
N GLN A 142 -14.34 1.74 -0.77
CA GLN A 142 -13.26 1.12 0.00
C GLN A 142 -12.50 2.14 0.86
N ALA A 143 -12.31 3.35 0.35
CA ALA A 143 -11.68 4.44 1.11
C ALA A 143 -12.54 4.86 2.30
N HIS A 144 -13.87 4.90 2.15
CA HIS A 144 -14.81 5.18 3.24
C HIS A 144 -14.81 4.08 4.31
N LEU A 145 -14.80 2.81 3.92
CA LEU A 145 -14.70 1.70 4.86
C LEU A 145 -13.39 1.72 5.65
N LEU A 146 -12.28 2.03 4.97
CA LEU A 146 -10.97 2.17 5.61
C LEU A 146 -10.98 3.31 6.65
N ASP A 147 -11.57 4.47 6.34
CA ASP A 147 -11.74 5.58 7.30
C ASP A 147 -12.58 5.18 8.51
N GLN A 148 -13.66 4.43 8.29
CA GLN A 148 -14.52 3.97 9.38
C GLN A 148 -13.75 3.05 10.33
N GLN A 149 -12.96 2.11 9.80
CA GLN A 149 -12.14 1.19 10.60
C GLN A 149 -11.00 1.88 11.35
N LEU A 150 -10.32 2.85 10.72
CA LEU A 150 -9.30 3.66 11.39
C LEU A 150 -9.91 4.48 12.54
N ARG A 151 -11.08 5.11 12.34
CA ARG A 151 -11.77 5.85 13.40
C ARG A 151 -12.24 4.99 14.56
N THR A 152 -12.64 3.74 14.31
CA THR A 152 -13.05 2.81 15.40
C THR A 152 -11.86 2.28 16.19
N SER A 153 -10.65 2.30 15.62
CA SER A 153 -9.43 1.86 16.31
C SER A 153 -8.83 2.95 17.22
N ASP A 154 -9.18 4.21 16.98
CA ASP A 154 -8.77 5.38 17.78
C ASP A 154 -9.70 5.66 18.99
N GLU A 155 -10.81 4.94 19.16
CA GLU A 155 -11.60 5.03 20.39
C GLU A 155 -10.91 4.21 21.50
N PRO A 156 -10.37 4.86 22.56
CA PRO A 156 -9.82 4.12 23.69
C PRO A 156 -10.98 3.39 24.35
N GLY A 157 -10.87 2.06 24.41
CA GLY A 157 -11.82 1.19 25.10
C GLY A 157 -12.24 1.80 26.43
N GLU A 158 -13.47 2.33 26.43
CA GLU A 158 -14.11 2.88 27.60
C GLU A 158 -14.19 1.77 28.64
N LYS A 159 -13.66 2.08 29.81
CA LYS A 159 -13.55 1.20 30.97
C LYS A 159 -14.88 0.52 31.25
N ASP A 160 -14.88 -0.81 31.28
CA ASP A 160 -15.84 -1.54 32.11
C ASP A 160 -15.09 -2.32 33.19
N GLY A 161 -14.67 -1.57 34.20
CA GLY A 161 -14.28 -2.10 35.50
C GLY A 161 -15.54 -2.16 36.38
N GLY A 162 -16.06 -3.36 36.58
CA GLY A 162 -17.32 -3.54 37.33
C GLY A 162 -17.51 -4.94 37.92
N GLY A 163 -16.67 -5.33 38.89
CA GLY A 163 -17.11 -5.99 40.12
C GLY A 163 -17.76 -7.41 40.09
N SER A 164 -17.00 -8.35 40.65
CA SER A 164 -17.42 -9.16 41.82
C SER A 164 -18.46 -10.30 41.68
N ARG A 165 -17.94 -11.53 41.89
CA ARG A 165 -18.52 -12.67 42.64
C ARG A 165 -19.88 -13.24 42.21
N ARG A 166 -19.85 -14.50 41.74
CA ARG A 166 -20.65 -15.64 42.24
C ARG A 166 -20.16 -16.94 41.57
N ALA A 167 -19.46 -17.79 42.33
CA ALA A 167 -20.01 -18.97 43.02
C ALA A 167 -19.83 -20.24 42.18
N ALA A 168 -18.70 -20.92 42.45
CA ALA A 168 -18.44 -22.27 42.01
C ALA A 168 -19.43 -23.23 42.72
N THR A 169 -20.34 -23.81 41.96
CA THR A 169 -21.10 -25.00 42.39
C THR A 169 -20.34 -26.24 41.96
N SER A 170 -19.47 -26.74 42.85
CA SER A 170 -19.05 -28.13 42.84
C SER A 170 -20.18 -28.95 43.46
N LYS A 171 -20.82 -29.80 42.67
CA LYS A 171 -21.70 -30.87 43.15
C LYS A 171 -21.17 -32.17 42.53
N VAL A 172 -20.32 -32.85 43.27
CA VAL A 172 -20.00 -34.27 43.07
C VAL A 172 -20.76 -35.03 44.13
N ARG A 173 -21.73 -35.83 43.69
CA ARG A 173 -22.23 -36.99 44.41
C ARG A 173 -22.58 -38.05 43.39
#